data_AF-A0AAP0KVM3-F1
#
_entry.id   AF-A0AAP0KVM3-F1
#
_cell.length_a   1.000
_cell.length_b   1.000
_cell.length_c   1.000
_cell.angle_alpha   90.00
_cell.angle_beta   90.00
_cell.angle_gamma   90.00
#
_symmetry.space_group_name_H-M   'P 1'
#
loop_
_entity.id
_entity.type
_entity.pdbx_description
1 polymer ?
#
loop_
_entity_poly.entity_id
_entity_poly.type
_entity_poly.pdbx_seq_one_letter_code
_entity_poly.pdbx_strand_id
1 'polypeptide(L)' 'MLQLQVEGLTDTHAIAIFINGLLDRVRLEVMVKPPKTLQAVIERATQVERKHRDASVWA' A
#
# COMPACT_ATOMS: atom_id res chain seq x y z
N MET A 1 14.08 14.39 6.82
CA MET A 1 13.67 13.12 6.18
C MET A 1 13.96 12.00 7.16
N LEU A 2 12.94 11.32 7.68
CA LEU A 2 13.12 10.17 8.58
C LEU A 2 13.28 8.92 7.73
N GLN A 3 14.52 8.46 7.55
CA GLN A 3 14.80 7.10 7.05
C GLN A 3 14.67 6.15 8.24
N LEU A 4 13.54 5.45 8.33
CA LEU A 4 13.40 4.29 9.20
C LEU A 4 14.19 3.12 8.57
N GLN A 5 15.45 2.98 8.95
CA GLN A 5 16.24 1.78 8.67
C GLN A 5 15.86 0.73 9.71
N VAL A 6 14.95 -0.17 9.35
CA VAL A 6 14.70 -1.39 10.12
C VAL A 6 15.70 -2.43 9.63
N GLU A 7 16.82 -2.58 10.34
CA GLU A 7 17.84 -3.60 10.04
C GLU A 7 17.20 -5.00 10.07
N GLY A 8 17.39 -5.78 9.00
CA GLY A 8 17.00 -7.20 8.94
C GLY A 8 15.70 -7.54 8.21
N LEU A 9 14.89 -6.56 7.79
CA LEU A 9 13.73 -6.84 6.93
C LEU A 9 14.15 -6.82 5.46
N THR A 10 14.09 -7.98 4.80
CA THR A 10 14.13 -8.02 3.32
C THR A 10 12.99 -7.17 2.77
N ASP A 11 13.16 -6.55 1.61
CA ASP A 11 12.12 -5.74 0.95
C ASP A 11 10.73 -6.41 0.92
N THR A 12 10.71 -7.74 0.74
CA THR A 12 9.49 -8.56 0.78
C THR A 12 8.73 -8.48 2.12
N HIS A 13 9.44 -8.47 3.24
CA HIS A 13 8.83 -8.35 4.56
C HIS A 13 8.31 -6.93 4.80
N ALA A 14 9.06 -5.89 4.39
CA ALA A 14 8.60 -4.51 4.49
C ALA A 14 7.32 -4.27 3.66
N ILE A 15 7.26 -4.84 2.45
CA ILE A 15 6.06 -4.84 1.60
C ILE A 15 4.89 -5.54 2.31
N ALA A 16 5.11 -6.71 2.89
CA ALA A 16 4.06 -7.46 3.58
C ALA A 16 3.51 -6.70 4.80
N ILE A 17 4.38 -6.11 5.61
CA ILE A 17 3.98 -5.28 6.77
C ILE A 17 3.15 -4.09 6.29
N PHE A 18 3.61 -3.39 5.25
CA PHE A 18 2.88 -2.24 4.72
C PHE A 18 1.49 -2.63 4.19
N ILE A 19 1.40 -3.69 3.38
CA ILE A 19 0.12 -4.18 2.83
C ILE A 19 -0.85 -4.57 3.95
N ASN A 20 -0.35 -5.21 5.02
CA ASN A 20 -1.17 -5.60 6.17
C ASN A 20 -1.66 -4.41 7.00
N GLY A 21 -0.98 -3.25 6.94
CA GLY A 21 -1.42 -2.02 7.59
C GLY A 21 -2.48 -1.23 6.80
N LEU A 22 -2.80 -1.64 5.57
CA LEU A 22 -3.80 -0.96 4.75
C LEU A 22 -5.23 -1.35 5.16
N LEU A 23 -6.17 -0.42 4.97
CA LEU A 23 -7.60 -0.71 5.10
C LEU A 23 -8.02 -1.82 4.15
N ASP A 24 -8.93 -2.70 4.57
CA ASP A 24 -9.32 -3.90 3.80
C ASP A 24 -9.69 -3.61 2.35
N ARG A 25 -10.47 -2.55 2.10
CA ARG A 25 -10.85 -2.12 0.74
C ARG A 25 -9.64 -1.82 -0.15
N VAL A 26 -8.60 -1.20 0.42
CA VAL A 26 -7.38 -0.81 -0.28
C VAL A 26 -6.47 -2.02 -0.44
N ARG A 27 -6.32 -2.80 0.63
CA ARG A 27 -5.52 -4.01 0.68
C ARG A 27 -5.93 -4.99 -0.40
N LEU A 28 -7.23 -5.26 -0.53
CA LEU A 28 -7.76 -6.18 -1.55
C LEU A 28 -7.39 -5.75 -2.97
N GLU A 29 -7.58 -4.48 -3.34
CA GLU A 29 -7.22 -3.98 -4.68
C GLU A 29 -5.70 -3.96 -4.93
N VAL A 30 -4.88 -3.70 -3.90
CA VAL A 30 -3.42 -3.77 -4.01
C VAL A 30 -2.96 -5.22 -4.21
N MET A 31 -3.59 -6.19 -3.54
CA MET A 31 -3.23 -7.61 -3.63
C MET A 31 -3.64 -8.26 -4.95
N VAL A 32 -4.59 -7.71 -5.71
CA VAL A 32 -4.92 -8.20 -7.07
C VAL A 32 -3.68 -8.22 -7.97
N LYS A 33 -2.78 -7.24 -7.81
CA LYS A 33 -1.50 -7.19 -8.51
C LYS A 33 -0.40 -6.88 -7.49
N PRO A 34 0.18 -7.93 -6.85
CA PRO A 34 1.10 -7.74 -5.73
C PRO A 34 2.31 -6.91 -6.17
N PRO A 35 2.64 -5.82 -5.46
CA PRO A 35 3.77 -4.97 -5.80
C PRO A 35 5.11 -5.66 -5.50
N LYS A 36 6.13 -5.39 -6.32
CA LYS A 36 7.48 -5.94 -6.14
C LYS A 36 8.41 -5.05 -5.31
N THR A 37 8.05 -3.79 -5.12
CA THR A 37 8.84 -2.79 -4.38
C THR A 37 7.91 -2.02 -3.45
N LEU A 38 8.46 -1.52 -2.34
CA LEU A 38 7.70 -0.74 -1.37
C LEU A 38 7.07 0.51 -2.01
N GLN A 39 7.80 1.17 -2.91
CA GLN A 39 7.30 2.33 -3.64
C GLN A 39 6.08 2.00 -4.50
N ALA A 40 6.08 0.85 -5.19
CA ALA A 40 4.93 0.42 -5.98
C ALA A 40 3.71 0.13 -5.09
N VAL A 41 3.91 -0.35 -3.85
CA VAL A 41 2.82 -0.51 -2.88
C VAL A 41 2.21 0.85 -2.52
N ILE A 42 3.06 1.83 -2.21
CA ILE A 42 2.64 3.18 -1.80
C ILE A 42 1.86 3.87 -2.94
N GLU A 43 2.38 3.83 -4.15
CA GLU A 43 1.74 4.42 -5.33
C GLU A 43 0.37 3.78 -5.60
N ARG A 44 0.30 2.44 -5.53
CA ARG A 44 -0.95 1.72 -5.77
C ARG A 44 -1.98 1.97 -4.67
N ALA A 45 -1.58 1.91 -3.41
CA ALA A 45 -2.45 2.20 -2.27
C ALA A 45 -3.02 3.63 -2.35
N THR A 46 -2.19 4.61 -2.74
CA THR A 46 -2.60 6.00 -2.92
C THR A 46 -3.62 6.16 -4.04
N GLN A 47 -3.42 5.50 -5.19
CA GLN A 47 -4.39 5.53 -6.30
C GLN A 47 -5.74 4.93 -5.90
N VAL A 48 -5.71 3.79 -5.19
CA VAL A 48 -6.92 3.10 -4.74
C VAL A 48 -7.68 3.94 -3.69
N GLU A 49 -6.98 4.52 -2.72
CA GLU A 49 -7.59 5.44 -1.74
C GLU A 49 -8.24 6.66 -2.42
N ARG A 50 -7.58 7.27 -3.42
CA ARG A 50 -8.17 8.37 -4.20
C ARG A 50 -9.44 7.93 -4.93
N LYS A 51 -9.39 6.80 -5.63
CA LYS A 51 -10.55 6.24 -6.34
C LYS A 51 -11.75 6.01 -5.40
N HIS A 52 -11.52 5.45 -4.21
CA HIS A 52 -12.58 5.27 -3.22
C HIS A 52 -13.10 6.58 -2.64
N ARG A 53 -12.21 7.55 -2.37
CA ARG A 53 -12.61 8.88 -1.91
C ARG A 53 -13.49 9.59 -2.94
N ASP A 54 -13.07 9.59 -4.19
CA ASP A 54 -13.81 10.24 -5.28
C ASP A 54 -15.15 9.54 -5.51
N ALA A 55 -15.20 8.20 -5.49
CA ALA A 55 -16.45 7.45 -5.57
C ALA A 55 -17.42 7.78 -4.41
N SER A 56 -16.89 8.13 -3.24
CA SER A 56 -17.70 8.50 -2.07
C SER A 56 -18.19 9.96 -2.10
N VAL A 57 -17.63 10.81 -2.97
CA VAL A 57 -18.05 12.22 -3.15
C VAL A 57 -19.23 12.33 -4.13
N TRP A 58 -19.44 11.31 -4.97
CA TRP A 58 -20.51 11.26 -5.98
C TRP A 58 -21.63 10.25 -5.65
N ALA A 59 -21.61 9.64 -4.46
CA ALA A 59 -22.62 8.71 -3.96
C ALA A 59 -23.53 9.40 -2.93
#